data_AF-A0A8H4FG04-F1
#
_entry.id   AF-A0A8H4FG04-F1
#
_cell.length_a   1.000
_cell.length_b   1.000
_cell.length_c   1.000
_cell.angle_alpha   90.00
_cell.angle_beta   90.00
_cell.angle_gamma   90.00
#
_symmetry.space_group_name_H-M   'P 1'
#
loop_
_entity.id
_entity.type
_entity.pdbx_description
1 polymer ?
#
loop_
_entity_poly.entity_id
_entity_poly.type
_entity_poly.pdbx_seq_one_letter_code
_entity_poly.pdbx_strand_id
1 'polypeptide(L)'
;MADKCVASDHHPCGWRLDAPGRYSREQDTREKLVLRQVYGIPGKINYYMIFAIQLRYSLSDADAESRARQAWIALRCAQPSIAATAIGSRMEYSIIQPESSDVWVSNTFSVHHTEDSAISLSRKIQPNSDVRLHFLPGTKELLLCASHEHADAHGMLMLLDALCEYMAFPSAPKFDTQSDRLSPPLEVAADIGKASPRIKQWTAQILREWKARSAHPLCISADRSGPGVGEVGTIRLTLTSKESLAVFTSAKTSNVSVNDLMTGATVMTAKMLAGNVHGNWLGGVTFDARSNCMTDSGSQQHAATIYFVACPAYVRNPSSLLDAARQIQEQRQHFQMELKSNSNSLNNLLALK
;
A
#
# COMPACT_ATOMS: atom_id res chain seq x y z
N MET A 1 -37.08 -32.88 16.07
CA MET A 1 -36.92 -31.49 15.61
C MET A 1 -35.43 -31.25 15.46
N ALA A 2 -34.93 -31.26 14.23
CA ALA A 2 -33.53 -30.99 13.94
C ALA A 2 -33.40 -29.50 13.62
N ASP A 3 -32.68 -28.77 14.47
CA ASP A 3 -32.30 -27.39 14.22
C ASP A 3 -31.50 -27.33 12.91
N LYS A 4 -32.14 -26.78 11.88
CA LYS A 4 -31.43 -26.33 10.68
C LYS A 4 -30.59 -25.14 11.11
N CYS A 5 -29.31 -25.41 11.37
CA CYS A 5 -28.28 -24.39 11.43
C CYS A 5 -28.35 -23.60 10.11
N VAL A 6 -28.89 -22.39 10.17
CA VAL A 6 -28.87 -21.44 9.06
C VAL A 6 -27.41 -21.08 8.87
N ALA A 7 -26.75 -21.71 7.89
CA ALA A 7 -25.41 -21.32 7.50
C ALA A 7 -25.47 -19.83 7.16
N SER A 8 -24.79 -18.99 7.95
CA SER A 8 -24.79 -17.56 7.69
C SER A 8 -24.11 -17.33 6.34
N ASP A 9 -24.79 -16.61 5.44
CA ASP A 9 -24.31 -16.19 4.11
C ASP A 9 -23.14 -15.19 4.19
N HIS A 10 -22.34 -15.24 5.24
CA HIS A 10 -21.27 -14.27 5.50
C HIS A 10 -20.02 -14.67 4.73
N HIS A 11 -19.46 -13.71 3.98
CA HIS A 11 -18.19 -13.87 3.29
C HIS A 11 -17.11 -14.37 4.27
N PRO A 12 -16.27 -15.36 3.91
CA PRO A 12 -15.25 -15.92 4.82
C PRO A 12 -14.21 -14.88 5.25
N CYS A 13 -13.99 -13.86 4.42
CA CYS A 13 -13.09 -12.75 4.73
C CYS A 13 -13.79 -11.59 5.47
N GLY A 14 -15.04 -11.72 5.91
CA GLY A 14 -15.68 -10.71 6.77
C GLY A 14 -15.21 -10.84 8.21
N TRP A 15 -14.99 -9.72 8.93
CA TRP A 15 -14.66 -9.73 10.35
C TRP A 15 -15.77 -10.38 11.19
N ARG A 16 -15.37 -11.23 12.14
CA ARG A 16 -16.28 -11.95 13.04
C ARG A 16 -15.75 -11.87 14.47
N LEU A 17 -16.67 -11.77 15.42
CA LEU A 17 -16.35 -11.84 16.84
C LEU A 17 -16.06 -13.31 17.20
N ASP A 18 -14.82 -13.60 17.61
CA ASP A 18 -14.42 -14.95 18.04
C ASP A 18 -14.52 -15.11 19.56
N ALA A 19 -14.22 -14.05 20.30
CA ALA A 19 -14.28 -13.97 21.76
C ALA A 19 -14.54 -12.51 22.18
N PRO A 20 -14.95 -12.22 23.43
CA PRO A 20 -15.18 -10.86 23.88
C PRO A 20 -14.00 -9.93 23.55
N GLY A 21 -14.24 -8.92 22.73
CA GLY A 21 -13.24 -7.95 22.29
C GLY A 21 -12.21 -8.47 21.26
N ARG A 22 -12.34 -9.70 20.76
CA ARG A 22 -11.44 -10.30 19.76
C ARG A 22 -12.19 -10.63 18.47
N TYR A 23 -11.67 -10.15 17.36
CA TYR A 23 -12.23 -10.34 16.04
C TYR A 23 -11.23 -11.05 15.14
N SER A 24 -11.71 -11.87 14.22
CA SER A 24 -10.87 -12.38 13.15
C SER A 24 -11.63 -12.61 11.85
N ARG A 25 -10.87 -12.89 10.80
CA ARG A 25 -11.35 -13.29 9.48
C ARG A 25 -10.27 -14.07 8.73
N GLU A 26 -10.67 -14.76 7.67
CA GLU A 26 -9.69 -15.25 6.70
C GLU A 26 -9.04 -14.07 5.96
N GLN A 27 -7.77 -14.26 5.58
CA GLN A 27 -7.07 -13.36 4.66
C GLN A 27 -7.70 -13.46 3.27
N ASP A 28 -7.89 -12.33 2.62
CA ASP A 28 -8.28 -12.30 1.22
C ASP A 28 -7.10 -12.61 0.29
N THR A 29 -7.37 -12.64 -1.01
CA THR A 29 -6.33 -12.93 -2.00
C THR A 29 -5.21 -11.89 -2.04
N ARG A 30 -5.57 -10.61 -1.91
CA ARG A 30 -4.60 -9.52 -2.03
C ARG A 30 -3.65 -9.54 -0.83
N GLU A 31 -4.19 -9.76 0.36
CA GLU A 31 -3.42 -9.93 1.60
C GLU A 31 -2.50 -11.14 1.53
N LYS A 32 -2.99 -12.28 1.06
CA LYS A 32 -2.15 -13.48 0.85
C LYS A 32 -0.97 -13.21 -0.09
N LEU A 33 -1.18 -12.44 -1.16
CA LEU A 33 -0.11 -12.06 -2.07
C LEU A 33 0.91 -11.12 -1.40
N VAL A 34 0.43 -10.11 -0.66
CA VAL A 34 1.31 -9.17 0.04
C VAL A 34 2.09 -9.85 1.17
N LEU A 35 1.46 -10.72 1.96
CA LEU A 35 2.13 -11.48 3.02
C LEU A 35 3.24 -12.39 2.47
N ARG A 36 3.04 -13.00 1.29
CA ARG A 36 4.10 -13.74 0.60
C ARG A 36 5.28 -12.86 0.19
N GLN A 37 5.03 -11.60 -0.15
CA GLN A 37 6.07 -10.62 -0.48
C GLN A 37 6.80 -10.16 0.79
N VAL A 38 6.05 -9.78 1.83
CA VAL A 38 6.57 -9.34 3.13
C VAL A 38 7.47 -10.42 3.75
N TYR A 39 6.97 -11.66 3.87
CA TYR A 39 7.67 -12.77 4.53
C TYR A 39 8.40 -13.70 3.55
N GLY A 40 8.64 -13.24 2.32
CA GLY A 40 9.30 -14.04 1.27
C GLY A 40 10.76 -14.41 1.57
N ILE A 41 11.39 -13.72 2.52
CA ILE A 41 12.75 -14.03 3.01
C ILE A 41 12.65 -14.38 4.51
N PRO A 42 13.01 -15.61 4.91
CA PRO A 42 12.95 -16.04 6.30
C PRO A 42 13.69 -15.07 7.24
N GLY A 43 13.04 -14.69 8.35
CA GLY A 43 13.60 -13.79 9.36
C GLY A 43 13.71 -12.32 8.93
N LYS A 44 13.10 -11.93 7.81
CA LYS A 44 13.06 -10.54 7.31
C LYS A 44 11.62 -10.10 7.01
N ILE A 45 11.36 -8.81 7.17
CA ILE A 45 10.14 -8.13 6.74
C ILE A 45 10.52 -7.28 5.53
N ASN A 46 10.12 -7.74 4.34
CA ASN A 46 10.28 -7.01 3.10
C ASN A 46 9.13 -6.02 2.92
N TYR A 47 9.26 -5.09 1.96
CA TYR A 47 8.22 -4.10 1.66
C TYR A 47 7.81 -3.25 2.87
N TYR A 48 8.73 -3.01 3.81
CA TYR A 48 8.48 -2.11 4.92
C TYR A 48 8.39 -0.66 4.41
N MET A 49 7.27 0.00 4.68
CA MET A 49 6.98 1.34 4.22
C MET A 49 7.31 2.36 5.30
N ILE A 50 7.97 3.44 4.91
CA ILE A 50 8.28 4.57 5.78
C ILE A 50 7.83 5.85 5.08
N PHE A 51 6.90 6.56 5.69
CA PHE A 51 6.45 7.87 5.22
C PHE A 51 6.86 8.92 6.22
N ALA A 52 7.51 9.97 5.74
CA ALA A 52 7.98 11.07 6.56
C ALA A 52 7.30 12.38 6.17
N ILE A 53 6.90 13.16 7.17
CA ILE A 53 6.37 14.52 6.98
C ILE A 53 7.09 15.49 7.91
N GLN A 54 7.22 16.73 7.46
CA GLN A 54 7.67 17.83 8.30
C GLN A 54 6.48 18.71 8.67
N LEU A 55 6.29 18.91 9.96
CA LEU A 55 5.21 19.67 10.55
C LEU A 55 5.57 21.14 10.69
N ARG A 56 4.54 21.98 10.73
CA ARG A 56 4.65 23.40 11.07
C ARG A 56 3.77 23.69 12.27
N TYR A 57 4.39 24.00 13.40
CA TYR A 57 3.70 24.38 14.64
C TYR A 57 4.55 25.34 15.47
N SER A 58 3.88 26.08 16.35
CA SER A 58 4.45 27.02 17.34
C SER A 58 4.44 26.49 18.78
N LEU A 59 3.99 25.25 18.98
CA LEU A 59 4.00 24.56 20.27
C LEU A 59 5.42 24.32 20.76
N SER A 60 5.59 24.20 22.09
CA SER A 60 6.82 23.65 22.67
C SER A 60 6.99 22.19 22.25
N ASP A 61 8.23 21.67 22.29
CA ASP A 61 8.50 20.29 21.93
C ASP A 61 7.75 19.29 22.83
N ALA A 62 7.61 19.59 24.12
CA ALA A 62 6.86 18.77 25.07
C ALA A 62 5.34 18.77 24.76
N ASP A 63 4.78 19.94 24.43
CA ASP A 63 3.36 20.02 24.04
C ASP A 63 3.10 19.33 22.71
N ALA A 64 4.01 19.47 21.74
CA ALA A 64 3.92 18.81 20.44
C ALA A 64 4.03 17.28 20.57
N GLU A 65 4.92 16.79 21.44
CA GLU A 65 5.02 15.36 21.76
C GLU A 65 3.72 14.85 22.39
N SER A 66 3.21 15.55 23.40
CA SER A 66 1.95 15.19 24.07
C SER A 66 0.80 15.10 23.06
N ARG A 67 0.71 16.07 22.13
CA ARG A 67 -0.28 16.05 21.05
C ARG A 67 -0.07 14.89 20.07
N ALA A 68 1.17 14.61 19.65
CA ALA A 68 1.46 13.50 18.76
C ALA A 68 1.06 12.15 19.39
N ARG A 69 1.37 11.98 20.68
CA ARG A 69 1.01 10.79 21.46
C ARG A 69 -0.52 10.63 21.56
N GLN A 70 -1.25 11.68 21.89
CA GLN A 70 -2.72 11.65 21.98
C GLN A 70 -3.36 11.38 20.61
N ALA A 71 -2.85 12.02 19.56
CA ALA A 71 -3.29 11.81 18.19
C ALA A 71 -3.08 10.36 17.73
N TRP A 72 -1.98 9.73 18.15
CA TRP A 72 -1.71 8.32 17.86
C TRP A 72 -2.74 7.36 18.48
N ILE A 73 -3.14 7.62 19.73
CA ILE A 73 -4.22 6.85 20.40
C ILE A 73 -5.56 7.09 19.70
N ALA A 74 -5.88 8.34 19.38
CA ALA A 74 -7.12 8.69 18.68
C ALA A 74 -7.19 8.01 17.30
N LEU A 75 -6.09 8.04 16.55
CA LEU A 75 -5.98 7.36 15.26
C LEU A 75 -6.16 5.85 15.40
N ARG A 76 -5.55 5.20 16.39
CA ARG A 76 -5.74 3.77 16.65
C ARG A 76 -7.17 3.37 16.92
N CYS A 77 -7.92 4.23 17.61
CA CYS A 77 -9.33 4.01 17.84
C CYS A 77 -10.15 4.23 16.56
N ALA A 78 -9.77 5.21 15.74
CA ALA A 78 -10.45 5.54 14.49
C ALA A 78 -10.15 4.57 13.33
N GLN A 79 -8.95 3.99 13.31
CA GLN A 79 -8.41 3.12 12.27
C GLN A 79 -7.93 1.82 12.91
N PRO A 80 -8.83 1.02 13.49
CA PRO A 80 -8.45 -0.11 14.35
C PRO A 80 -7.62 -1.17 13.64
N SER A 81 -7.77 -1.31 12.32
CA SER A 81 -7.02 -2.27 11.51
C SER A 81 -5.50 -2.03 11.51
N ILE A 82 -4.99 -0.86 11.93
CA ILE A 82 -3.53 -0.64 12.08
C ILE A 82 -2.87 -1.57 13.12
N ALA A 83 -3.68 -2.22 13.95
CA ALA A 83 -3.21 -3.20 14.92
C ALA A 83 -3.82 -4.59 14.69
N ALA A 84 -4.37 -4.84 13.50
CA ALA A 84 -4.69 -6.20 13.11
C ALA A 84 -3.40 -6.97 12.81
N THR A 85 -3.33 -8.24 13.18
CA THR A 85 -2.13 -9.06 12.99
C THR A 85 -2.44 -10.27 12.11
N ALA A 86 -1.51 -10.61 11.21
CA ALA A 86 -1.61 -11.82 10.43
C ALA A 86 -1.14 -13.02 11.26
N ILE A 87 -2.00 -14.01 11.45
CA ILE A 87 -1.68 -15.27 12.13
C ILE A 87 -2.06 -16.44 11.21
N GLY A 88 -1.05 -17.07 10.60
CA GLY A 88 -1.25 -18.11 9.60
C GLY A 88 -2.03 -17.59 8.40
N SER A 89 -3.23 -18.12 8.15
CA SER A 89 -4.14 -17.69 7.07
C SER A 89 -5.18 -16.67 7.51
N ARG A 90 -5.15 -16.20 8.76
CA ARG A 90 -6.16 -15.31 9.34
C ARG A 90 -5.58 -13.94 9.64
N MET A 91 -6.47 -12.96 9.70
CA MET A 91 -6.22 -11.67 10.33
C MET A 91 -6.95 -11.66 11.68
N GLU A 92 -6.25 -11.30 12.74
CA GLU A 92 -6.81 -11.16 14.09
C GLU A 92 -6.73 -9.72 14.56
N TYR A 93 -7.67 -9.32 15.40
CA TYR A 93 -7.73 -7.99 15.98
C TYR A 93 -8.27 -8.06 17.41
N SER A 94 -7.71 -7.25 18.30
CA SER A 94 -8.22 -7.06 19.65
C SER A 94 -8.55 -5.59 19.91
N ILE A 95 -9.71 -5.34 20.51
CA ILE A 95 -10.13 -4.02 20.95
C ILE A 95 -9.14 -3.50 21.99
N ILE A 96 -8.67 -2.27 21.82
CA ILE A 96 -7.85 -1.61 22.85
C ILE A 96 -8.77 -1.01 23.91
N GLN A 97 -8.49 -1.29 25.19
CA GLN A 97 -9.19 -0.66 26.31
C GLN A 97 -8.44 0.59 26.79
N PRO A 98 -9.12 1.57 27.40
CA PRO A 98 -8.48 2.77 27.94
C PRO A 98 -7.29 2.47 28.85
N GLU A 99 -7.42 1.50 29.75
CA GLU A 99 -6.36 1.08 30.69
C GLU A 99 -5.14 0.44 30.01
N SER A 100 -5.28 -0.02 28.76
CA SER A 100 -4.22 -0.66 27.99
C SER A 100 -3.61 0.26 26.93
N SER A 101 -4.09 1.51 26.80
CA SER A 101 -3.61 2.44 25.77
C SER A 101 -2.14 2.77 25.93
N ASP A 102 -1.69 3.00 27.16
CA ASP A 102 -0.31 3.41 27.42
C ASP A 102 0.70 2.31 27.07
N VAL A 103 0.35 1.05 27.28
CA VAL A 103 1.18 -0.11 26.91
C VAL A 103 1.29 -0.23 25.39
N TRP A 104 0.18 -0.04 24.66
CA TRP A 104 0.24 -0.06 23.20
C TRP A 104 1.07 1.11 22.65
N VAL A 105 0.88 2.31 23.20
CA VAL A 105 1.66 3.49 22.82
C VAL A 105 3.14 3.30 23.12
N SER A 106 3.52 2.77 24.28
CA SER A 106 4.94 2.56 24.60
C SER A 106 5.66 1.63 23.61
N ASN A 107 4.92 0.72 22.98
CA ASN A 107 5.45 -0.23 22.01
C ASN A 107 5.45 0.31 20.57
N THR A 108 4.58 1.28 20.26
CA THR A 108 4.33 1.73 18.88
C THR A 108 4.66 3.20 18.62
N PHE A 109 4.90 3.99 19.67
CA PHE A 109 5.28 5.40 19.57
C PHE A 109 6.67 5.62 20.16
N SER A 110 7.57 6.28 19.43
CA SER A 110 8.89 6.63 19.93
C SER A 110 9.23 8.09 19.62
N VAL A 111 9.97 8.71 20.54
CA VAL A 111 10.40 10.10 20.43
C VAL A 111 11.92 10.13 20.32
N HIS A 112 12.42 10.90 19.38
CA HIS A 112 13.84 10.95 19.02
C HIS A 112 14.36 12.38 19.13
N HIS A 113 15.03 12.69 20.23
CA HIS A 113 15.55 14.05 20.50
C HIS A 113 16.91 14.33 19.84
N THR A 114 17.64 13.29 19.44
CA THR A 114 19.03 13.39 18.96
C THR A 114 19.20 13.06 17.48
N GLU A 115 18.13 12.73 16.77
CA GLU A 115 18.19 12.38 15.35
C GLU A 115 18.19 13.64 14.48
N ASP A 116 19.10 13.67 13.49
CA ASP A 116 19.29 14.86 12.64
C ASP A 116 18.15 15.09 11.65
N SER A 117 17.44 14.03 11.25
CA SER A 117 16.27 14.10 10.36
C SER A 117 15.54 12.76 10.26
N ALA A 118 14.31 12.80 9.75
CA ALA A 118 13.55 11.62 9.40
C ALA A 118 14.27 10.73 8.37
N ILE A 119 15.00 11.33 7.42
CA ILE A 119 15.77 10.57 6.43
C ILE A 119 16.91 9.80 7.10
N SER A 120 17.63 10.44 8.04
CA SER A 120 18.70 9.77 8.81
C SER A 120 18.14 8.60 9.62
N LEU A 121 17.04 8.84 10.35
CA LEU A 121 16.37 7.82 11.14
C LEU A 121 15.85 6.65 10.27
N SER A 122 15.28 6.94 9.09
CA SER A 122 14.71 5.91 8.21
C SER A 122 15.72 4.82 7.80
N ARG A 123 17.02 5.15 7.76
CA ARG A 123 18.10 4.20 7.45
C ARG A 123 18.45 3.27 8.62
N LYS A 124 18.07 3.65 9.84
CA LYS A 124 18.35 2.92 11.08
C LYS A 124 17.17 2.07 11.55
N ILE A 125 15.95 2.44 11.12
CA ILE A 125 14.72 1.74 11.51
C ILE A 125 14.77 0.29 11.01
N GLN A 126 14.64 -0.64 11.95
CA GLN A 126 14.48 -2.05 11.64
C GLN A 126 13.01 -2.34 11.32
N PRO A 127 12.72 -3.00 10.18
CA PRO A 127 11.39 -3.48 9.87
C PRO A 127 10.79 -4.32 11.01
N ASN A 128 9.52 -4.09 11.30
CA ASN A 128 8.76 -4.81 12.32
C ASN A 128 7.33 -5.02 11.83
N SER A 129 6.60 -5.92 12.49
CA SER A 129 5.23 -6.27 12.13
C SER A 129 4.20 -5.28 12.64
N ASP A 130 4.56 -4.31 13.48
CA ASP A 130 3.60 -3.34 14.01
C ASP A 130 3.60 -2.07 13.16
N VAL A 131 2.48 -1.36 13.14
CA VAL A 131 2.49 0.03 12.67
C VAL A 131 3.09 0.90 13.78
N ARG A 132 4.12 1.68 13.45
CA ARG A 132 4.85 2.53 14.39
C ARG A 132 4.88 3.98 13.97
N LEU A 133 4.86 4.87 14.95
CA LEU A 133 4.99 6.30 14.78
C LEU A 133 6.24 6.80 15.50
N HIS A 134 7.09 7.52 14.79
CA HIS A 134 8.27 8.15 15.34
C HIS A 134 8.15 9.67 15.25
N PHE A 135 8.39 10.37 16.36
CA PHE A 135 8.36 11.83 16.43
C PHE A 135 9.75 12.40 16.70
N LEU A 136 10.16 13.36 15.88
CA LEU A 136 11.42 14.09 16.01
C LEU A 136 11.09 15.55 16.34
N PRO A 137 10.99 15.92 17.63
CA PRO A 137 10.62 17.28 18.02
C PRO A 137 11.59 18.33 17.48
N GLY A 138 12.90 18.06 17.52
CA GLY A 138 13.94 19.01 17.09
C GLY A 138 13.86 19.42 15.62
N THR A 139 13.46 18.50 14.73
CA THR A 139 13.29 18.78 13.29
C THR A 139 11.83 18.98 12.89
N LYS A 140 10.91 18.83 13.85
CA LYS A 140 9.45 18.83 13.67
C LYS A 140 8.98 17.80 12.66
N GLU A 141 9.57 16.61 12.67
CA GLU A 141 9.24 15.54 11.71
C GLU A 141 8.48 14.38 12.37
N LEU A 142 7.62 13.74 11.60
CA LEU A 142 6.98 12.47 11.93
C LEU A 142 7.34 11.42 10.89
N LEU A 143 7.54 10.18 11.34
CA LEU A 143 7.65 9.02 10.47
C LEU A 143 6.58 8.00 10.85
N LEU A 144 5.67 7.72 9.92
CA LEU A 144 4.76 6.59 10.01
C LEU A 144 5.39 5.41 9.29
N CYS A 145 5.57 4.31 10.01
CA CYS A 145 6.21 3.11 9.50
C CYS A 145 5.27 1.92 9.63
N ALA A 146 5.20 1.09 8.60
CA ALA A 146 4.34 -0.09 8.60
C ALA A 146 4.92 -1.18 7.68
N SER A 147 4.77 -2.44 8.09
CA SER A 147 4.81 -3.56 7.14
C SER A 147 3.69 -3.41 6.12
N HIS A 148 3.95 -3.77 4.85
CA HIS A 148 2.95 -3.64 3.77
C HIS A 148 1.68 -4.48 4.02
N GLU A 149 1.72 -5.42 4.96
CA GLU A 149 0.55 -6.21 5.37
C GLU A 149 -0.57 -5.39 6.00
N HIS A 150 -0.28 -4.19 6.52
CA HIS A 150 -1.29 -3.35 7.23
C HIS A 150 -1.99 -2.35 6.34
N ALA A 151 -1.26 -1.80 5.36
CA ALA A 151 -1.73 -0.71 4.53
C ALA A 151 -1.04 -0.75 3.17
N ASP A 152 -1.69 -0.17 2.18
CA ASP A 152 -1.02 0.25 0.94
C ASP A 152 -0.50 1.69 1.04
N ALA A 153 0.25 2.13 0.03
CA ALA A 153 0.83 3.47 0.00
C ALA A 153 -0.20 4.61 0.10
N HIS A 154 -1.40 4.44 -0.45
CA HIS A 154 -2.46 5.45 -0.35
C HIS A 154 -3.05 5.45 1.07
N GLY A 155 -3.25 4.28 1.66
CA GLY A 155 -3.66 4.10 3.04
C GLY A 155 -2.72 4.79 4.01
N MET A 156 -1.40 4.66 3.81
CA MET A 156 -0.39 5.37 4.62
C MET A 156 -0.54 6.90 4.55
N LEU A 157 -0.82 7.46 3.37
CA LEU A 157 -1.08 8.90 3.23
C LEU A 157 -2.36 9.33 3.94
N MET A 158 -3.43 8.54 3.84
CA MET A 158 -4.70 8.78 4.53
C MET A 158 -4.54 8.71 6.06
N LEU A 159 -3.73 7.77 6.56
CA LEU A 159 -3.39 7.66 7.98
C LEU A 159 -2.59 8.87 8.47
N LEU A 160 -1.63 9.36 7.68
CA LEU A 160 -0.86 10.56 7.99
C LEU A 160 -1.72 11.83 7.98
N ASP A 161 -2.65 11.95 7.04
CA ASP A 161 -3.61 13.05 6.97
C ASP A 161 -4.49 13.08 8.22
N ALA A 162 -5.10 11.95 8.57
CA ALA A 162 -5.89 11.80 9.79
C ALA A 162 -5.06 12.07 11.07
N LEU A 163 -3.81 11.63 11.11
CA LEU A 163 -2.91 11.93 12.22
C LEU A 163 -2.66 13.44 12.35
N CYS A 164 -2.39 14.13 11.23
CA CYS A 164 -2.23 15.58 11.22
C CYS A 164 -3.49 16.28 11.72
N GLU A 165 -4.67 15.81 11.32
CA GLU A 165 -5.95 16.33 11.78
C GLU A 165 -6.10 16.18 13.30
N TYR A 166 -5.82 14.99 13.86
CA TYR A 166 -5.88 14.77 15.31
C TYR A 166 -4.86 15.61 16.09
N MET A 167 -3.69 15.91 15.52
CA MET A 167 -2.71 16.80 16.16
C MET A 167 -3.13 18.28 16.11
N ALA A 168 -3.73 18.70 15.00
CA ALA A 168 -4.22 20.07 14.83
C ALA A 168 -5.47 20.33 15.68
N PHE A 169 -6.37 19.35 15.75
CA PHE A 169 -7.66 19.40 16.43
C PHE A 169 -7.81 18.20 17.38
N PRO A 170 -7.19 18.26 18.57
CA PRO A 170 -7.26 17.17 19.54
C PRO A 170 -8.69 16.80 19.89
N SER A 171 -8.99 15.50 19.88
CA SER A 171 -10.27 14.94 20.30
C SER A 171 -10.04 13.72 21.18
N ALA A 172 -11.00 13.43 22.05
CA ALA A 172 -10.92 12.26 22.92
C ALA A 172 -10.92 10.97 22.09
N PRO A 173 -10.05 9.98 22.38
CA PRO A 173 -10.09 8.69 21.70
C PRO A 173 -11.43 8.00 21.93
N LYS A 174 -12.04 7.53 20.84
CA LYS A 174 -13.33 6.81 20.84
C LYS A 174 -13.09 5.32 21.02
N PHE A 175 -12.96 4.85 22.26
CA PHE A 175 -12.70 3.44 22.57
C PHE A 175 -13.92 2.54 22.34
N ASP A 176 -15.13 3.10 22.33
CA ASP A 176 -16.35 2.41 21.95
C ASP A 176 -16.38 2.12 20.45
N THR A 177 -17.18 1.13 20.04
CA THR A 177 -17.49 0.82 18.62
C THR A 177 -16.28 0.68 17.70
N GLN A 178 -15.11 0.32 18.23
CA GLN A 178 -13.90 0.11 17.43
C GLN A 178 -14.12 -0.98 16.36
N SER A 179 -14.84 -2.05 16.71
CA SER A 179 -15.19 -3.12 15.77
C SER A 179 -15.89 -2.63 14.51
N ASP A 180 -16.73 -1.60 14.63
CA ASP A 180 -17.57 -1.10 13.54
C ASP A 180 -16.73 -0.33 12.50
N ARG A 181 -15.50 0.03 12.86
CA ARG A 181 -14.52 0.75 12.04
C ARG A 181 -13.42 -0.15 11.51
N LEU A 182 -13.51 -1.48 11.71
CA LEU A 182 -12.57 -2.42 11.09
C LEU A 182 -12.69 -2.37 9.58
N SER A 183 -11.54 -2.19 8.92
CA SER A 183 -11.44 -2.15 7.47
C SER A 183 -11.83 -3.51 6.89
N PRO A 184 -12.82 -3.57 5.98
CA PRO A 184 -13.04 -4.80 5.23
C PRO A 184 -11.81 -5.09 4.33
N PRO A 185 -11.51 -6.37 4.03
CA PRO A 185 -10.53 -6.68 2.99
C PRO A 185 -11.09 -6.36 1.60
N LEU A 186 -10.22 -6.27 0.59
CA LEU A 186 -10.59 -5.84 -0.77
C LEU A 186 -11.70 -6.70 -1.37
N GLU A 187 -11.67 -8.02 -1.15
CA GLU A 187 -12.73 -8.93 -1.64
C GLU A 187 -14.11 -8.60 -1.08
N VAL A 188 -14.20 -8.16 0.18
CA VAL A 188 -15.46 -7.76 0.80
C VAL A 188 -15.82 -6.33 0.39
N ALA A 189 -14.86 -5.42 0.44
CA ALA A 189 -15.05 -4.00 0.16
C ALA A 189 -15.53 -3.75 -1.28
N ALA A 190 -15.02 -4.51 -2.25
CA ALA A 190 -15.37 -4.39 -3.66
C ALA A 190 -16.34 -5.48 -4.15
N ASP A 191 -16.97 -6.24 -3.23
CA ASP A 191 -17.92 -7.33 -3.55
C ASP A 191 -17.40 -8.28 -4.65
N ILE A 192 -16.17 -8.76 -4.46
CA ILE A 192 -15.48 -9.59 -5.44
C ILE A 192 -15.96 -11.04 -5.29
N GLY A 193 -16.82 -11.49 -6.20
CA GLY A 193 -17.32 -12.86 -6.24
C GLY A 193 -16.37 -13.89 -6.85
N LYS A 194 -16.93 -14.87 -7.58
CA LYS A 194 -16.16 -15.94 -8.25
C LYS A 194 -15.84 -15.56 -9.70
N ALA A 195 -14.63 -15.91 -10.15
CA ALA A 195 -14.16 -15.55 -11.48
C ALA A 195 -14.93 -16.31 -12.55
N SER A 196 -15.50 -15.58 -13.51
CA SER A 196 -16.18 -16.17 -14.66
C SER A 196 -15.18 -16.90 -15.59
N PRO A 197 -15.64 -17.87 -16.40
CA PRO A 197 -14.78 -18.54 -17.38
C PRO A 197 -14.07 -17.56 -18.34
N ARG A 198 -14.76 -16.49 -18.77
CA ARG A 198 -14.19 -15.44 -19.61
C ARG A 198 -13.01 -14.76 -18.93
N ILE A 199 -13.16 -14.36 -17.67
CA ILE A 199 -12.06 -13.69 -16.93
C ILE A 199 -10.88 -14.64 -16.76
N LYS A 200 -11.12 -15.91 -16.44
CA LYS A 200 -10.03 -16.91 -16.39
C LYS A 200 -9.29 -17.04 -17.72
N GLN A 201 -10.02 -17.09 -18.83
CA GLN A 201 -9.43 -17.18 -20.16
C GLN A 201 -8.61 -15.93 -20.51
N TRP A 202 -9.15 -14.75 -20.24
CA TRP A 202 -8.50 -13.46 -20.47
C TRP A 202 -7.22 -13.32 -19.64
N THR A 203 -7.27 -13.63 -18.34
CA THR A 203 -6.08 -13.67 -17.47
C THR A 203 -5.03 -14.63 -17.98
N ALA A 204 -5.44 -15.85 -18.37
CA ALA A 204 -4.50 -16.82 -18.91
C ALA A 204 -3.85 -16.33 -20.22
N GLN A 205 -4.58 -15.57 -21.05
CA GLN A 205 -4.02 -14.93 -22.24
C GLN A 205 -3.00 -13.85 -21.87
N ILE A 206 -3.34 -12.91 -20.98
CA ILE A 206 -2.42 -11.86 -20.53
C ILE A 206 -1.13 -12.47 -19.98
N LEU A 207 -1.23 -13.49 -19.13
CA LEU A 207 -0.07 -14.15 -18.54
C LEU A 207 0.76 -14.89 -19.59
N ARG A 208 0.12 -15.53 -20.59
CA ARG A 208 0.85 -16.15 -21.72
C ARG A 208 1.59 -15.12 -22.55
N GLU A 209 0.94 -14.00 -22.87
CA GLU A 209 1.57 -12.91 -23.63
C GLU A 209 2.74 -12.31 -22.85
N TRP A 210 2.54 -12.00 -21.56
CA TRP A 210 3.59 -11.49 -20.69
C TRP A 210 4.78 -12.45 -20.61
N LYS A 211 4.52 -13.76 -20.42
CA LYS A 211 5.57 -14.79 -20.42
C LYS A 211 6.27 -14.91 -21.78
N ALA A 212 5.55 -14.82 -22.89
CA ALA A 212 6.18 -14.86 -24.22
C ALA A 212 7.14 -13.68 -24.44
N ARG A 213 6.89 -12.53 -23.80
CA ARG A 213 7.79 -11.35 -23.86
C ARG A 213 9.02 -11.48 -22.99
N SER A 214 9.06 -12.43 -22.04
CA SER A 214 10.23 -12.64 -21.18
C SER A 214 11.40 -13.33 -21.88
N ALA A 215 11.27 -13.68 -23.17
CA ALA A 215 12.35 -14.30 -23.95
C ALA A 215 13.54 -13.35 -24.20
N HIS A 216 13.31 -12.03 -24.21
CA HIS A 216 14.34 -11.02 -24.44
C HIS A 216 14.18 -9.84 -23.46
N PRO A 217 14.39 -10.04 -22.15
CA PRO A 217 14.14 -9.01 -21.15
C PRO A 217 15.23 -7.93 -21.17
N LEU A 218 14.85 -6.70 -20.88
CA LEU A 218 15.80 -5.66 -20.47
C LEU A 218 16.27 -5.97 -19.06
N CYS A 219 17.54 -6.35 -18.92
CA CYS A 219 18.18 -6.63 -17.65
C CYS A 219 19.27 -5.60 -17.38
N ILE A 220 19.19 -4.93 -16.23
CA ILE A 220 20.30 -4.13 -15.71
C ILE A 220 21.20 -5.09 -14.95
N SER A 221 22.45 -5.22 -15.39
CA SER A 221 23.45 -5.97 -14.63
C SER A 221 23.83 -5.18 -13.39
N ALA A 222 23.84 -5.82 -12.23
CA ALA A 222 24.45 -5.22 -11.05
C ALA A 222 25.97 -5.16 -11.25
N ASP A 223 26.59 -4.02 -10.92
CA ASP A 223 28.05 -3.82 -11.03
C ASP A 223 28.86 -4.75 -10.13
N ARG A 224 28.22 -5.41 -9.16
CA ARG A 224 28.82 -6.36 -8.23
C ARG A 224 27.90 -7.55 -8.03
N SER A 225 28.49 -8.74 -7.92
CA SER A 225 27.83 -9.91 -7.34
C SER A 225 27.52 -9.62 -5.88
N GLY A 226 26.34 -9.06 -5.59
CA GLY A 226 25.88 -8.87 -4.22
C GLY A 226 25.49 -10.20 -3.58
N PRO A 227 25.53 -10.33 -2.24
CA PRO A 227 24.77 -11.39 -1.59
C PRO A 227 23.32 -11.30 -2.05
N GLY A 228 22.63 -12.45 -2.17
CA GLY A 228 21.22 -12.47 -2.60
C GLY A 228 20.27 -11.64 -1.71
N VAL A 229 20.75 -11.18 -0.54
CA VAL A 229 20.05 -10.32 0.42
C VAL A 229 21.04 -9.27 0.94
N GLY A 230 20.65 -7.98 0.93
CA GLY A 230 21.47 -6.86 1.41
C GLY A 230 20.63 -5.78 2.10
N GLU A 231 21.31 -4.76 2.62
CA GLU A 231 20.65 -3.57 3.18
C GLU A 231 20.01 -2.73 2.08
N VAL A 232 18.90 -2.06 2.40
CA VAL A 232 18.19 -1.19 1.46
C VAL A 232 18.83 0.20 1.46
N GLY A 233 19.43 0.58 0.33
CA GLY A 233 19.86 1.95 0.06
C GLY A 233 18.77 2.74 -0.66
N THR A 234 18.55 4.00 -0.27
CA THR A 234 17.64 4.94 -0.98
C THR A 234 18.42 6.14 -1.49
N ILE A 235 18.30 6.40 -2.80
CA ILE A 235 18.80 7.63 -3.45
C ILE A 235 17.59 8.46 -3.84
N ARG A 236 17.57 9.74 -3.44
CA ARG A 236 16.50 10.68 -3.77
C ARG A 236 17.03 11.78 -4.69
N LEU A 237 16.44 11.87 -5.88
CA LEU A 237 16.59 13.02 -6.76
C LEU A 237 15.35 13.90 -6.64
N THR A 238 15.53 15.14 -6.17
CA THR A 238 14.44 16.11 -6.04
C THR A 238 14.47 17.06 -7.23
N LEU A 239 13.40 17.07 -8.01
CA LEU A 239 13.21 18.04 -9.08
C LEU A 239 12.78 19.39 -8.49
N THR A 240 13.28 20.48 -9.08
CA THR A 240 12.78 21.83 -8.80
C THR A 240 11.34 22.00 -9.29
N SER A 241 10.65 23.05 -8.83
CA SER A 241 9.30 23.38 -9.30
C SER A 241 9.27 23.63 -10.81
N LYS A 242 10.33 24.25 -11.36
CA LYS A 242 10.47 24.51 -12.80
C LYS A 242 10.61 23.21 -13.59
N GLU A 243 11.45 22.29 -13.13
CA GLU A 243 11.63 20.98 -13.78
C GLU A 243 10.35 20.13 -13.69
N SER A 244 9.70 20.12 -12.52
CA SER A 244 8.43 19.42 -12.32
C SER A 244 7.34 19.94 -13.24
N LEU A 245 7.24 21.27 -13.40
CA LEU A 245 6.30 21.90 -14.33
C LEU A 245 6.63 21.54 -15.79
N ALA A 246 7.91 21.46 -16.15
CA ALA A 246 8.32 21.04 -17.49
C ALA A 246 7.92 19.59 -17.78
N VAL A 247 8.09 18.68 -16.82
CA VAL A 247 7.63 17.28 -16.93
C VAL A 247 6.10 17.22 -17.09
N PHE A 248 5.37 17.95 -16.25
CA PHE A 248 3.90 18.00 -16.32
C PHE A 248 3.41 18.52 -17.68
N THR A 249 4.01 19.62 -18.14
CA THR A 249 3.67 20.22 -19.44
C THR A 249 3.96 19.26 -20.58
N SER A 250 5.11 18.58 -20.54
CA SER A 250 5.49 17.60 -21.56
C SER A 250 4.55 16.40 -21.62
N ALA A 251 4.15 15.87 -20.45
CA ALA A 251 3.18 14.78 -20.35
C ALA A 251 1.83 15.19 -20.96
N LYS A 252 1.33 16.38 -20.57
CA LYS A 252 0.06 16.93 -21.07
C LYS A 252 0.08 17.14 -22.58
N THR A 253 1.11 17.80 -23.12
CA THR A 253 1.25 18.04 -24.57
C THR A 253 1.36 16.74 -25.36
N SER A 254 1.92 15.69 -24.76
CA SER A 254 2.08 14.38 -25.39
C SER A 254 0.88 13.44 -25.20
N ASN A 255 -0.18 13.89 -24.52
CA ASN A 255 -1.38 13.13 -24.16
C ASN A 255 -1.10 11.84 -23.35
N VAL A 256 -0.10 11.87 -22.47
CA VAL A 256 0.22 10.79 -21.54
C VAL A 256 0.13 11.30 -20.10
N SER A 257 -0.08 10.41 -19.12
CA SER A 257 0.02 10.84 -17.71
C SER A 257 1.48 11.05 -17.29
N VAL A 258 1.71 11.83 -16.24
CA VAL A 258 3.06 11.98 -15.65
C VAL A 258 3.61 10.61 -15.23
N ASN A 259 2.79 9.74 -14.66
CA ASN A 259 3.21 8.39 -14.25
C ASN A 259 3.64 7.53 -15.45
N ASP A 260 2.86 7.54 -16.54
CA ASP A 260 3.22 6.79 -17.76
C ASP A 260 4.53 7.34 -18.36
N LEU A 261 4.70 8.67 -18.38
CA LEU A 261 5.91 9.32 -18.87
C LEU A 261 7.15 8.97 -18.03
N MET A 262 7.03 9.03 -16.70
CA MET A 262 8.12 8.67 -15.78
C MET A 262 8.47 7.19 -15.87
N THR A 263 7.48 6.31 -16.02
CA THR A 263 7.73 4.88 -16.25
C THR A 263 8.44 4.67 -17.58
N GLY A 264 8.04 5.37 -18.65
CA GLY A 264 8.73 5.35 -19.93
C GLY A 264 10.19 5.82 -19.84
N ALA A 265 10.47 6.83 -19.02
CA ALA A 265 11.83 7.26 -18.72
C ALA A 265 12.64 6.17 -18.01
N THR A 266 12.08 5.54 -16.97
CA THR A 266 12.72 4.40 -16.28
C THR A 266 13.02 3.25 -17.22
N VAL A 267 12.09 2.91 -18.12
CA VAL A 267 12.28 1.86 -19.14
C VAL A 267 13.43 2.20 -20.08
N MET A 268 13.50 3.45 -20.58
CA MET A 268 14.58 3.86 -21.47
C MET A 268 15.93 3.92 -20.77
N THR A 269 15.98 4.37 -19.51
CA THR A 269 17.20 4.31 -18.71
C THR A 269 17.65 2.86 -18.51
N ALA A 270 16.74 1.94 -18.20
CA ALA A 270 17.07 0.51 -18.10
C ALA A 270 17.62 -0.05 -19.42
N LYS A 271 17.03 0.34 -20.57
CA LYS A 271 17.52 -0.04 -21.90
C LYS A 271 18.93 0.48 -22.17
N MET A 272 19.20 1.75 -21.83
CA MET A 272 20.52 2.36 -21.96
C MET A 272 21.57 1.64 -21.10
N LEU A 273 21.25 1.37 -19.84
CA LEU A 273 22.15 0.70 -18.89
C LEU A 273 22.39 -0.77 -19.24
N ALA A 274 21.39 -1.46 -19.82
CA ALA A 274 21.53 -2.83 -20.28
C ALA A 274 22.48 -2.96 -21.50
N GLY A 275 22.83 -1.85 -22.16
CA GLY A 275 23.65 -1.87 -23.39
C GLY A 275 22.96 -2.53 -24.59
N ASN A 276 21.67 -2.83 -24.48
CA ASN A 276 20.92 -3.60 -25.49
C ASN A 276 20.25 -2.68 -26.51
N VAL A 277 20.47 -2.95 -27.79
CA VAL A 277 19.75 -2.27 -28.90
C VAL A 277 18.26 -2.67 -28.91
N HIS A 278 17.98 -3.92 -28.53
CA HIS A 278 16.63 -4.51 -28.51
C HIS A 278 16.34 -5.22 -27.19
N GLY A 279 15.07 -5.17 -26.75
CA GLY A 279 14.63 -5.91 -25.57
C GLY A 279 13.26 -5.46 -25.08
N ASN A 280 12.63 -6.27 -24.24
CA ASN A 280 11.33 -6.00 -23.65
C ASN A 280 11.49 -5.64 -22.18
N TRP A 281 10.88 -4.55 -21.75
CA TRP A 281 10.66 -4.34 -20.33
C TRP A 281 9.46 -5.17 -19.89
N LEU A 282 9.57 -5.83 -18.74
CA LEU A 282 8.46 -6.51 -18.09
C LEU A 282 8.33 -5.97 -16.67
N GLY A 283 7.11 -5.66 -16.27
CA GLY A 283 6.81 -5.21 -14.93
C GLY A 283 5.34 -5.36 -14.61
N GLY A 284 4.86 -4.50 -13.72
CA GLY A 284 3.45 -4.38 -13.41
C GLY A 284 3.05 -2.93 -13.25
N VAL A 285 1.79 -2.63 -13.54
CA VAL A 285 1.16 -1.35 -13.23
C VAL A 285 0.24 -1.55 -12.06
N THR A 286 0.42 -0.74 -11.02
CA THR A 286 -0.44 -0.74 -9.83
C THR A 286 -1.56 0.26 -9.98
N PHE A 287 -2.73 -0.09 -9.44
CA PHE A 287 -3.94 0.70 -9.44
C PHE A 287 -4.50 0.76 -8.04
N ASP A 288 -4.93 1.95 -7.63
CA ASP A 288 -5.79 2.09 -6.47
C ASP A 288 -7.17 1.52 -6.80
N ALA A 289 -7.59 0.53 -6.02
CA ALA A 289 -8.86 -0.17 -6.17
C ALA A 289 -9.98 0.46 -5.31
N ARG A 290 -9.70 1.51 -4.52
CA ARG A 290 -10.72 2.19 -3.70
C ARG A 290 -11.93 2.66 -4.49
N SER A 291 -11.73 3.12 -5.72
CA SER A 291 -12.83 3.55 -6.61
C SER A 291 -13.76 2.41 -7.04
N ASN A 292 -13.38 1.16 -6.79
CA ASN A 292 -14.18 -0.04 -7.04
C ASN A 292 -14.84 -0.58 -5.76
N CYS A 293 -14.50 -0.04 -4.58
CA CYS A 293 -15.13 -0.43 -3.33
C CYS A 293 -16.54 0.19 -3.22
N MET A 294 -17.41 -0.46 -2.46
CA MET A 294 -18.70 0.10 -2.04
C MET A 294 -18.47 1.43 -1.31
N THR A 295 -19.43 2.36 -1.40
CA THR A 295 -19.27 3.80 -1.18
C THR A 295 -18.55 4.18 0.11
N ASP A 296 -18.71 3.41 1.18
CA ASP A 296 -18.12 3.73 2.48
C ASP A 296 -16.78 3.01 2.69
N SER A 297 -16.61 1.84 2.07
CA SER A 297 -15.44 0.97 2.24
C SER A 297 -14.16 1.52 1.62
N GLY A 298 -14.25 2.35 0.58
CA GLY A 298 -13.10 3.00 -0.06
C GLY A 298 -12.69 4.35 0.55
N SER A 299 -13.39 4.80 1.60
CA SER A 299 -13.21 6.12 2.22
C SER A 299 -11.99 6.19 3.16
N GLN A 300 -11.72 7.39 3.68
CA GLN A 300 -10.74 7.62 4.76
C GLN A 300 -10.97 6.77 6.01
N GLN A 301 -12.18 6.25 6.23
CA GLN A 301 -12.50 5.41 7.39
C GLN A 301 -11.82 4.03 7.35
N HIS A 302 -11.33 3.60 6.19
CA HIS A 302 -10.66 2.31 6.02
C HIS A 302 -9.29 2.47 5.37
N ALA A 303 -8.50 3.41 5.90
CA ALA A 303 -7.16 3.69 5.39
C ALA A 303 -6.19 2.52 5.65
N ALA A 304 -6.34 1.84 6.79
CA ALA A 304 -5.51 0.71 7.20
C ALA A 304 -6.01 -0.59 6.57
N THR A 305 -5.70 -0.81 5.29
CA THR A 305 -5.97 -2.03 4.52
C THR A 305 -5.26 -1.97 3.16
N ILE A 306 -5.35 -3.04 2.38
CA ILE A 306 -4.66 -3.19 1.10
C ILE A 306 -5.67 -3.12 -0.05
N TYR A 307 -5.90 -1.93 -0.59
CA TYR A 307 -6.80 -1.67 -1.71
C TYR A 307 -6.05 -1.24 -2.97
N PHE A 308 -5.10 -2.07 -3.38
CA PHE A 308 -4.49 -1.92 -4.68
C PHE A 308 -4.58 -3.22 -5.48
N VAL A 309 -4.52 -3.09 -6.80
CA VAL A 309 -4.32 -4.21 -7.70
C VAL A 309 -3.14 -3.95 -8.62
N ALA A 310 -2.45 -5.01 -9.03
CA ALA A 310 -1.26 -4.91 -9.87
C ALA A 310 -1.45 -5.77 -11.11
N CYS A 311 -1.30 -5.18 -12.30
CA CYS A 311 -1.49 -5.90 -13.56
C CYS A 311 -0.16 -6.13 -14.25
N PRO A 312 0.10 -7.32 -14.79
CA PRO A 312 1.26 -7.55 -15.64
C PRO A 312 1.26 -6.55 -16.80
N ALA A 313 2.40 -5.88 -17.00
CA ALA A 313 2.60 -4.94 -18.08
C ALA A 313 3.95 -5.19 -18.74
N TYR A 314 4.07 -4.79 -20.00
CA TYR A 314 5.30 -4.92 -20.74
C TYR A 314 5.51 -3.75 -21.72
N VAL A 315 6.75 -3.45 -22.07
CA VAL A 315 7.08 -2.53 -23.17
C VAL A 315 7.95 -3.26 -24.16
N ARG A 316 7.53 -3.29 -25.41
CA ARG A 316 8.21 -4.03 -26.48
C ARG A 316 9.17 -3.12 -27.19
N ASN A 317 10.47 -3.47 -27.12
CA ASN A 317 11.54 -2.80 -27.85
C ASN A 317 11.34 -1.28 -28.00
N PRO A 318 11.27 -0.54 -26.88
CA PRO A 318 10.92 0.87 -26.94
C PRO A 318 11.97 1.66 -27.71
N SER A 319 11.49 2.55 -28.57
CA SER A 319 12.29 3.46 -29.40
C SER A 319 12.56 4.79 -28.72
N SER A 320 11.69 5.20 -27.79
CA SER A 320 11.79 6.44 -27.03
C SER A 320 11.02 6.34 -25.72
N LEU A 321 11.21 7.32 -24.82
CA LEU A 321 10.47 7.38 -23.56
C LEU A 321 8.96 7.56 -23.80
N LEU A 322 8.58 8.29 -24.86
CA LEU A 322 7.17 8.51 -25.21
C LEU A 322 6.52 7.27 -25.80
N ASP A 323 7.25 6.52 -26.63
CA ASP A 323 6.81 5.21 -27.13
C ASP A 323 6.58 4.25 -25.95
N ALA A 324 7.54 4.16 -25.03
CA ALA A 324 7.38 3.35 -23.81
C ALA A 324 6.16 3.78 -22.97
N ALA A 325 5.99 5.09 -22.75
CA ALA A 325 4.86 5.63 -22.00
C ALA A 325 3.50 5.29 -22.65
N ARG A 326 3.39 5.41 -23.98
CA ARG A 326 2.15 5.08 -24.71
C ARG A 326 1.81 3.61 -24.62
N GLN A 327 2.80 2.72 -24.77
CA GLN A 327 2.56 1.27 -24.64
C GLN A 327 2.02 0.90 -23.24
N ILE A 328 2.52 1.56 -22.18
CA ILE A 328 2.02 1.38 -20.80
C ILE A 328 0.62 1.95 -20.64
N GLN A 329 0.39 3.16 -21.13
CA GLN A 329 -0.91 3.84 -21.08
C GLN A 329 -2.00 3.01 -21.77
N GLU A 330 -1.73 2.45 -22.95
CA GLU A 330 -2.65 1.60 -23.71
C GLU A 330 -3.04 0.36 -22.90
N GLN A 331 -2.07 -0.37 -22.33
CA GLN A 331 -2.35 -1.54 -21.49
C GLN A 331 -3.16 -1.18 -20.25
N ARG A 332 -2.83 -0.06 -19.60
CA ARG A 332 -3.55 0.46 -18.45
C ARG A 332 -4.99 0.81 -18.79
N GLN A 333 -5.22 1.53 -19.88
CA GLN A 333 -6.55 1.91 -20.33
C GLN A 333 -7.37 0.67 -20.70
N HIS A 334 -6.76 -0.29 -21.41
CA HIS A 334 -7.40 -1.56 -21.74
C HIS A 334 -7.84 -2.32 -20.48
N PHE A 335 -6.97 -2.41 -19.47
CA PHE A 335 -7.31 -3.02 -18.18
C PHE A 335 -8.46 -2.28 -17.48
N GLN A 336 -8.42 -0.95 -17.43
CA GLN A 336 -9.48 -0.13 -16.83
C GLN A 336 -10.82 -0.27 -17.57
N MET A 337 -10.81 -0.41 -18.90
CA MET A 337 -12.02 -0.64 -19.70
C MET A 337 -12.64 -2.01 -19.44
N GLU A 338 -11.83 -3.07 -19.35
CA GLU A 338 -12.32 -4.41 -18.99
C GLU A 338 -12.88 -4.43 -17.55
N LEU A 339 -12.36 -3.60 -16.64
CA LEU A 339 -12.95 -3.43 -15.30
C LEU A 339 -14.31 -2.70 -15.35
N LYS A 340 -14.48 -1.68 -16.20
CA LYS A 340 -15.67 -0.80 -16.23
C LYS A 340 -16.83 -1.30 -17.09
N SER A 341 -16.56 -1.98 -18.20
CA SER A 341 -17.58 -2.43 -19.17
C SER A 341 -18.53 -3.51 -18.65
N ASN A 342 -18.29 -4.04 -17.44
CA ASN A 342 -19.08 -5.09 -16.81
C ASN A 342 -19.81 -4.62 -15.54
N SER A 343 -20.43 -3.43 -15.57
CA SER A 343 -21.09 -2.76 -14.43
C SER A 343 -22.23 -3.53 -13.74
N ASN A 344 -22.50 -4.79 -14.09
CA ASN A 344 -23.44 -5.67 -13.37
C ASN A 344 -22.76 -6.78 -12.54
N SER A 345 -21.43 -6.84 -12.44
CA SER A 345 -20.78 -7.50 -11.30
C SER A 345 -19.28 -7.16 -11.23
N LEU A 346 -18.81 -6.71 -10.07
CA LEU A 346 -17.40 -6.48 -9.69
C LEU A 346 -16.53 -7.77 -9.66
N ASN A 347 -16.93 -8.83 -10.36
CA ASN A 347 -16.23 -10.12 -10.49
C ASN A 347 -14.89 -10.07 -11.25
N ASN A 348 -14.41 -8.88 -11.66
CA ASN A 348 -13.27 -8.74 -12.57
C ASN A 348 -11.93 -8.47 -11.87
N LEU A 349 -11.90 -8.20 -10.57
CA LEU A 349 -10.64 -8.05 -9.79
C LEU A 349 -9.91 -9.39 -9.56
N LEU A 350 -10.52 -10.50 -10.01
CA LEU A 350 -10.01 -11.87 -9.89
C LEU A 350 -8.99 -12.24 -10.96
N ALA A 351 -8.71 -11.34 -11.91
CA ALA A 351 -7.73 -11.57 -12.96
C ALA A 351 -6.27 -11.69 -12.45
N LEU A 352 -6.08 -11.58 -11.14
CA LEU A 352 -4.80 -11.55 -10.43
C LEU A 352 -4.74 -12.55 -9.27
N LYS A 353 -5.69 -13.52 -9.22
CA LYS A 353 -5.63 -14.69 -8.33
C LYS A 353 -4.55 -15.67 -8.75
#